data_AF-A0A3D4IQJ6-F1
#
_entry.id   AF-A0A3D4IQJ6-F1
#
_cell.length_a   1.000
_cell.length_b   1.000
_cell.length_c   1.000
_cell.angle_alpha   90.00
_cell.angle_beta   90.00
_cell.angle_gamma   90.00
#
_symmetry.space_group_name_H-M   'P 1'
#
loop_
_entity.id
_entity.type
_entity.pdbx_description
1 polymer ?
#
loop_
_entity_poly.entity_id
_entity_poly.type
_entity_poly.pdbx_seq_one_letter_code
_entity_poly.pdbx_strand_id
1 'polypeptide(L)' 'IPIFFGNKNYQKFQEATDLIMRGGAFEVNDYSDFKSKYELLISRPENYLLACEVTKSYVAENLGATDKILAHCHLLLGKV' A
#
# COMPACT_ATOMS: atom_id res chain seq x y z
N ILE A 1 -2.78 8.01 -2.88
CA ILE A 1 -1.60 8.92 -2.90
C ILE A 1 -0.34 8.08 -2.75
N PRO A 2 0.79 8.42 -3.39
CA PRO A 2 2.02 7.66 -3.25
C PRO A 2 2.54 7.72 -1.82
N ILE A 3 3.15 6.64 -1.33
CA ILE A 3 3.62 6.54 0.06
C ILE A 3 5.14 6.48 0.09
N PHE A 4 5.76 7.21 1.00
CA PHE A 4 7.20 7.16 1.28
C PHE A 4 7.43 6.73 2.72
N PHE A 5 8.37 5.82 2.95
CA PHE A 5 8.78 5.40 4.28
C PHE A 5 10.26 5.04 4.34
N GLY A 6 10.82 4.97 5.54
CA GLY A 6 12.23 4.61 5.72
C GLY A 6 12.54 3.20 5.22
N ASN A 7 13.71 3.01 4.61
CA ASN A 7 14.17 1.70 4.11
C ASN A 7 14.55 0.68 5.18
N LYS A 8 14.36 1.02 6.46
CA LYS A 8 14.65 0.15 7.60
C LYS A 8 13.37 -0.44 8.16
N ASN A 9 13.37 -1.76 8.38
CA ASN A 9 12.32 -2.48 9.10
C ASN A 9 10.93 -2.45 8.45
N TYR A 10 10.80 -2.13 7.15
CA TYR A 10 9.50 -2.15 6.46
C TYR A 10 9.07 -3.56 6.04
N GLN A 11 10.02 -4.49 5.89
CA GLN A 11 9.81 -5.83 5.35
C GLN A 11 8.88 -6.69 6.23
N LYS A 12 8.69 -6.32 7.49
CA LYS A 12 7.74 -6.98 8.40
C LYS A 12 6.28 -6.57 8.18
N PHE A 13 6.05 -5.53 7.39
CA PHE A 13 4.72 -5.07 7.01
C PHE A 13 4.44 -5.56 5.59
N GLN A 14 3.45 -6.44 5.48
CA GLN A 14 3.06 -7.01 4.20
C GLN A 14 2.61 -5.91 3.24
N GLU A 15 1.85 -4.93 3.74
CA GLU A 15 1.33 -3.80 2.97
C GLU A 15 2.45 -2.95 2.36
N ALA A 16 3.53 -2.72 3.10
CA ALA A 16 4.67 -1.97 2.61
C ALA A 16 5.37 -2.73 1.45
N THR A 17 5.56 -4.03 1.63
CA THR A 17 6.20 -4.90 0.62
C THR A 17 5.35 -4.98 -0.65
N ASP A 18 4.04 -5.20 -0.51
CA ASP A 18 3.10 -5.28 -1.62
C ASP A 18 3.02 -3.96 -2.39
N LEU A 19 2.93 -2.83 -1.68
CA LEU A 19 2.84 -1.51 -2.31
C LEU A 19 4.13 -1.11 -3.03
N ILE A 20 5.31 -1.52 -2.54
CA ILE A 20 6.58 -1.34 -3.27
C ILE A 20 6.56 -2.16 -4.56
N MET A 21 6.21 -3.45 -4.47
CA MET A 21 6.16 -4.33 -5.66
C MET A 21 5.19 -3.81 -6.73
N ARG A 22 4.08 -3.19 -6.31
CA ARG A 22 3.08 -2.62 -7.22
C ARG A 22 3.39 -1.18 -7.69
N GLY A 23 4.44 -0.55 -7.18
CA GLY A 23 4.82 0.83 -7.53
C GLY A 23 3.96 1.94 -6.90
N GLY A 24 3.24 1.62 -5.81
CA GLY A 24 2.44 2.58 -5.05
C GLY A 24 3.19 3.19 -3.86
N ALA A 25 4.24 2.54 -3.39
CA ALA A 25 5.08 3.01 -2.29
C ALA A 25 6.57 2.91 -2.61
N PHE A 26 7.36 3.70 -1.89
CA PHE A 26 8.79 3.86 -2.10
C PHE A 26 9.51 3.87 -0.76
N GLU A 27 10.42 2.92 -0.53
CA GLU A 27 11.34 3.05 0.60
C GLU A 27 12.37 4.16 0.35
N VAL A 28 12.86 4.79 1.41
CA VAL A 28 13.78 5.94 1.35
C VAL A 28 14.89 5.76 2.38
N ASN A 29 16.15 5.85 1.94
CA ASN A 29 17.31 5.79 2.83
C ASN A 29 17.70 7.14 3.44
N ASP A 30 17.67 8.19 2.62
CA ASP A 30 18.15 9.53 2.95
C ASP A 30 17.47 10.59 2.07
N TYR A 31 17.87 11.85 2.26
CA TYR A 31 17.32 12.97 1.50
C TYR A 31 17.56 12.88 -0.01
N SER A 32 18.74 12.43 -0.44
CA SER A 32 19.07 12.37 -1.88
C SER A 32 18.23 11.31 -2.57
N ASP A 33 18.04 10.17 -1.90
CA ASP A 33 17.17 9.09 -2.36
C ASP A 33 15.69 9.54 -2.42
N PHE A 34 15.22 10.21 -1.36
CA PHE A 34 13.87 10.81 -1.35
C PHE A 34 13.67 11.78 -2.51
N LYS A 35 14.60 12.72 -2.68
CA LYS A 35 14.52 13.76 -3.72
C LYS A 35 14.45 13.13 -5.10
N SER A 36 15.28 12.14 -5.39
CA SER A 36 15.30 11.44 -6.68
C SER A 36 13.98 10.73 -6.97
N LYS A 37 13.42 10.02 -5.97
CA LYS A 37 12.13 9.31 -6.09
C LYS A 37 10.96 10.29 -6.21
N TYR A 38 11.00 11.40 -5.49
CA TYR A 38 10.01 12.46 -5.59
C TYR A 38 10.03 13.12 -6.97
N GLU A 39 11.21 13.46 -7.49
CA GLU A 39 11.41 14.02 -8.83
C GLU A 39 10.89 13.08 -9.93
N LEU A 40 11.08 11.76 -9.78
CA LEU A 40 10.50 10.76 -10.68
C LEU A 40 8.96 10.83 -10.74
N LEU A 41 8.29 11.10 -9.62
CA LEU A 41 6.83 11.20 -9.56
C LEU A 41 6.32 12.53 -10.14
N ILE A 42 7.00 13.64 -9.89
CA ILE A 42 6.52 14.97 -10.32
C ILE A 42 6.95 15.33 -11.74
N SER A 43 8.06 14.77 -12.25
CA SER A 43 8.54 15.03 -13.61
C SER A 43 7.59 14.51 -14.69
N ARG A 44 6.76 13.51 -14.35
CA ARG A 44 5.72 12.98 -15.22
C ARG A 44 4.43 12.81 -14.42
N PRO A 45 3.37 13.60 -14.68
CA PRO A 45 2.09 13.47 -13.98
C PRO A 45 1.52 12.05 -13.99
N GLU A 46 1.78 11.27 -15.05
CA GLU A 46 1.38 9.87 -15.17
C GLU A 46 1.96 8.98 -14.07
N ASN A 47 3.22 9.18 -13.68
CA ASN A 47 3.86 8.37 -12.63
C ASN A 47 3.17 8.59 -11.28
N TYR A 48 2.85 9.85 -10.96
CA TYR A 48 2.10 10.19 -9.75
C TYR A 48 0.70 9.59 -9.76
N LEU A 49 -0.02 9.71 -10.88
CA LEU A 49 -1.38 9.19 -11.01
C LEU A 49 -1.41 7.66 -10.92
N LEU A 50 -0.45 6.97 -11.54
CA LEU A 50 -0.33 5.52 -11.47
C LEU A 50 -0.08 5.05 -10.03
N ALA A 51 0.86 5.67 -9.32
CA ALA A 51 1.10 5.35 -7.91
C ALA A 51 -0.12 5.66 -7.02
N CYS A 52 -0.89 6.71 -7.34
CA CYS A 52 -2.17 6.98 -6.68
C CYS A 52 -3.20 5.87 -6.92
N GLU A 53 -3.32 5.40 -8.16
CA GLU A 53 -4.30 4.35 -8.49
C GLU A 53 -3.91 3.01 -7.86
N VAL A 54 -2.61 2.69 -7.82
CA VAL A 54 -2.10 1.48 -7.14
C VAL A 54 -2.45 1.52 -5.66
N THR A 55 -2.17 2.64 -4.98
CA THR A 55 -2.44 2.75 -3.54
C THR A 55 -3.93 2.67 -3.23
N LYS A 56 -4.77 3.30 -4.08
CA LYS A 56 -6.23 3.19 -3.98
C LYS A 56 -6.73 1.76 -4.21
N SER A 57 -6.23 1.10 -5.25
CA SER A 57 -6.60 -0.28 -5.61
C SER A 57 -6.22 -1.26 -4.51
N TYR A 58 -5.01 -1.14 -3.95
CA TYR A 58 -4.55 -1.97 -2.85
C TYR A 58 -5.48 -1.88 -1.63
N VAL A 59 -5.87 -0.66 -1.25
CA VAL A 59 -6.83 -0.47 -0.14
C VAL A 59 -8.16 -1.14 -0.50
N ALA A 60 -8.74 -0.82 -1.66
CA ALA A 60 -10.03 -1.36 -2.09
C ALA A 60 -10.07 -2.89 -2.11
N GLU A 61 -9.01 -3.53 -2.59
CA GLU A 61 -8.87 -4.99 -2.67
C GLU A 61 -8.77 -5.67 -1.28
N ASN A 62 -8.23 -4.96 -0.29
CA ASN A 62 -7.99 -5.50 1.06
C ASN A 62 -9.04 -5.07 2.10
N LEU A 63 -10.10 -4.36 1.69
CA LEU A 63 -11.22 -4.02 2.56
C LEU A 63 -12.15 -5.24 2.83
N GLY A 64 -13.02 -5.09 3.85
CA GLY A 64 -14.07 -6.06 4.16
C GLY A 64 -13.63 -7.25 5.02
N ALA A 65 -12.43 -7.21 5.61
CA ALA A 65 -11.95 -8.27 6.50
C ALA A 65 -12.90 -8.50 7.69
N THR A 66 -13.39 -7.42 8.32
CA THR A 66 -14.34 -7.51 9.45
C THR A 66 -15.61 -8.26 9.08
N ASP A 67 -16.25 -7.89 7.96
CA ASP A 67 -17.49 -8.53 7.52
C ASP A 67 -17.27 -10.01 7.19
N LYS A 68 -16.14 -10.34 6.54
CA LYS A 68 -15.74 -11.73 6.23
C LYS A 68 -15.55 -12.55 7.51
N ILE A 69 -14.87 -11.99 8.52
CA ILE A 69 -14.64 -12.65 9.81
C ILE A 69 -15.96 -12.87 10.54
N LEU A 70 -16.79 -11.83 10.65
CA LEU A 70 -18.09 -11.92 11.35
C LEU A 70 -19.01 -12.94 10.67
N ALA A 71 -19.09 -12.94 9.33
CA ALA A 71 -19.85 -13.93 8.58
C ALA A 71 -19.36 -15.37 8.87
N HIS A 72 -18.05 -15.58 8.92
CA HIS A 72 -17.47 -16.88 9.25
C HIS A 72 -17.76 -17.30 10.70
N CYS A 73 -17.64 -16.38 11.66
CA CYS A 73 -18.00 -16.65 13.05
C CYS A 73 -19.50 -17.00 13.19
N HIS A 74 -20.39 -16.30 12.50
CA HIS A 74 -21.82 -16.61 12.51
C HIS A 74 -22.13 -18.00 11.95
N LEU A 75 -21.42 -18.43 10.90
CA LEU A 75 -21.53 -19.78 10.34
C LEU A 75 -21.09 -20.85 11.35
N LEU A 76 -19.94 -20.66 12.01
CA LEU A 76 -19.38 -21.62 12.96
C LEU A 76 -20.17 -21.71 14.27
N LEU A 77 -20.65 -20.56 14.76
CA LEU A 77 -21.35 -20.47 16.03
C LEU A 77 -22.83 -20.83 15.93
N GLY A 78 -23.30 -21.22 14.73
CA GLY A 78 -24.62 -21.78 14.51
C GLY A 78 -25.72 -20.94 15.14
N LYS A 79 -26.04 -19.80 14.54
CA LYS A 79 -27.39 -19.27 14.76
C LYS A 79 -28.38 -20.11 13.96
N VAL A 80 -29.13 -20.92 14.72
CA VAL A 80 -30.58 -21.11 14.58
C VAL A 80 -31.25 -19.79 14.19
#